data_AF-A0A3N2RBY7-F1
#
_entry.id   AF-A0A3N2RBY7-F1
#
_cell.length_a   1.000
_cell.length_b   1.000
_cell.length_c   1.000
_cell.angle_alpha   90.00
_cell.angle_beta   90.00
_cell.angle_gamma   90.00
#
_symmetry.space_group_name_H-M   'P 1'
#
loop_
_entity.id
_entity.type
_entity.pdbx_description
1 polymer ?
#
loop_
_entity_poly.entity_id
_entity_poly.type
_entity_poly.pdbx_seq_one_letter_code
_entity_poly.pdbx_strand_id
1 'polypeptide(L)'
;MTQPYPSDRDAARLAWARAATGDDRLDLVRASFDAGFRSYWRGRVHAGAARPEGEVIVMDSPPELEDPRPWLRLRDVLEAGGVRVPQVYRADSEQGFLLLEDLGRETVLQAVEAGRADADAMFDAAFGQLLKIQALPCPDDLPPYDEAFLTRELRLFDEWFLGRHLGATLDCGDLERLDLAYRRILDNVLAQRQVFIHRDFMPRNLMPIADGLAVIDFQGALRGPIAYDPISLFRDAFVSWPEARVEAWLARYHARAVAAGIALPEYPRFRRDADFAGLQRHIKILGLFARLHHRDGKPKYLADAPRFLGYLDLVLPRYPELQPLSEIVERYVRPALAARAQAPARA
;
A
#
# COMPACT_ATOMS: atom_id res chain seq x y z
N MET A 1 -9.33 -9.59 19.75
CA MET A 1 -9.68 -9.00 21.05
C MET A 1 -9.76 -7.48 20.85
N THR A 2 -10.97 -6.96 20.74
CA THR A 2 -11.25 -5.51 20.76
C THR A 2 -10.91 -5.00 22.15
N GLN A 3 -9.81 -4.27 22.30
CA GLN A 3 -9.64 -3.47 23.51
C GLN A 3 -10.75 -2.41 23.51
N PRO A 4 -11.54 -2.28 24.59
CA PRO A 4 -12.43 -1.15 24.72
C PRO A 4 -11.54 0.07 24.90
N TYR A 5 -11.51 0.96 23.90
CA TYR A 5 -11.02 2.31 24.16
C TYR A 5 -11.91 2.90 25.26
N PRO A 6 -11.33 3.59 26.26
CA PRO A 6 -12.13 4.17 27.34
C PRO A 6 -13.14 5.14 26.74
N SER A 7 -14.39 5.11 27.24
CA SER A 7 -15.51 5.99 26.85
C SER A 7 -15.13 7.47 26.77
N ASP A 8 -14.08 7.86 27.48
CA ASP A 8 -13.55 9.21 27.56
C ASP A 8 -12.86 9.67 26.26
N ARG A 9 -12.25 8.77 25.47
CA ARG A 9 -11.61 9.13 24.19
C ARG A 9 -12.62 9.44 23.12
N ASP A 10 -13.70 8.65 23.02
CA ASP A 10 -14.80 8.90 22.09
C ASP A 10 -15.51 10.22 22.41
N ALA A 11 -15.72 10.50 23.70
CA ALA A 11 -16.27 11.78 24.16
C ALA A 11 -15.33 12.96 23.85
N ALA A 12 -14.02 12.81 24.10
CA ALA A 12 -13.01 13.82 23.78
C ALA A 12 -12.94 14.10 22.27
N ARG A 13 -12.97 13.05 21.43
CA ARG A 13 -12.98 13.17 19.97
C ARG A 13 -14.20 13.95 19.49
N LEU A 14 -15.39 13.61 19.99
CA LEU A 14 -16.63 14.28 19.61
C LEU A 14 -16.65 15.74 20.09
N ALA A 15 -16.26 16.00 21.35
CA ALA A 15 -16.18 17.35 21.90
C ALA A 15 -15.20 18.22 21.12
N TRP A 16 -14.01 17.69 20.82
CA TRP A 16 -13.01 18.38 20.00
C TRP A 16 -13.53 18.65 18.59
N ALA A 17 -14.17 17.67 17.95
CA ALA A 17 -14.72 17.84 16.60
C ALA A 17 -15.80 18.93 16.55
N ARG A 18 -16.72 18.96 17.53
CA ARG A 18 -17.74 20.01 17.66
C ARG A 18 -17.13 21.39 17.85
N ALA A 19 -16.10 21.51 18.69
CA ALA A 19 -15.37 22.75 18.88
C ALA A 19 -14.61 23.18 17.60
N ALA A 20 -13.97 22.25 16.90
CA ALA A 20 -13.19 22.51 15.69
C ALA A 20 -14.06 22.93 14.50
N THR A 21 -15.31 22.44 14.42
CA THR A 21 -16.28 22.83 13.39
C THR A 21 -17.20 23.97 13.80
N GLY A 22 -17.33 24.24 15.11
CA GLY A 22 -18.33 25.14 15.67
C GLY A 22 -19.76 24.64 15.50
N ASP A 23 -19.97 23.32 15.53
CA ASP A 23 -21.27 22.68 15.35
C ASP A 23 -21.57 21.68 16.48
N ASP A 24 -22.32 22.12 17.49
CA ASP A 24 -22.70 21.29 18.64
C ASP A 24 -23.60 20.11 18.27
N ARG A 25 -24.19 20.12 17.07
CA ARG A 25 -25.04 19.04 16.55
C ARG A 25 -24.25 17.99 15.79
N LEU A 26 -22.95 18.19 15.56
CA LEU A 26 -22.11 17.24 14.86
C LEU A 26 -22.15 15.89 15.60
N ASP A 27 -22.27 14.83 14.82
CA ASP A 27 -22.10 13.46 15.27
C ASP A 27 -21.09 12.74 14.36
N LEU A 28 -20.51 11.66 14.87
CA LEU A 28 -19.40 10.96 14.22
C LEU A 28 -19.73 9.48 14.04
N VAL A 29 -19.60 9.00 12.80
CA VAL A 29 -19.69 7.59 12.46
C VAL A 29 -18.33 7.07 11.99
N ARG A 30 -18.01 5.81 12.27
CA ARG A 30 -16.73 5.22 11.85
C ARG A 30 -16.63 5.25 10.31
N ALA A 31 -15.58 5.86 9.78
CA ALA A 31 -15.36 5.97 8.34
C ALA A 31 -14.54 4.80 7.78
N SER A 32 -13.52 4.36 8.52
CA SER A 32 -12.66 3.24 8.11
C SER A 32 -12.00 2.52 9.29
N PHE A 33 -11.52 1.32 9.00
CA PHE A 33 -10.69 0.52 9.89
C PHE A 33 -9.29 0.41 9.28
N ASP A 34 -8.36 1.24 9.75
CA ASP A 34 -6.95 1.10 9.44
C ASP A 34 -6.35 -0.11 10.22
N ALA A 35 -5.26 -0.66 9.73
CA ALA A 35 -4.49 -1.68 10.43
C ALA A 35 -3.61 -1.11 11.55
N GLY A 36 -3.41 0.22 11.58
CA GLY A 36 -2.69 0.96 12.62
C GLY A 36 -3.53 1.34 13.85
N PHE A 37 -2.98 2.22 14.70
CA PHE A 37 -3.65 2.70 15.91
C PHE A 37 -4.56 3.90 15.65
N ARG A 38 -4.27 4.68 14.61
CA ARG A 38 -5.14 5.74 14.10
C ARG A 38 -6.51 5.22 13.62
N SER A 39 -7.53 6.05 13.81
CA SER A 39 -8.91 5.81 13.37
C SER A 39 -9.51 7.02 12.68
N TYR A 40 -10.45 6.78 11.77
CA TYR A 40 -11.08 7.83 10.96
C TYR A 40 -12.59 7.82 11.16
N TRP A 41 -13.16 8.99 11.39
CA TRP A 41 -14.56 9.20 11.75
C TRP A 41 -15.17 10.27 10.88
N ARG A 42 -16.30 9.98 10.24
CA ARG A 42 -17.00 10.90 9.37
C ARG A 42 -18.07 11.65 10.15
N GLY A 43 -18.11 12.96 9.96
CA GLY A 43 -19.17 13.82 10.46
C GLY A 43 -19.75 14.68 9.35
N ARG A 44 -20.98 15.17 9.57
CA ARG A 44 -21.63 16.17 8.71
C ARG A 44 -21.77 17.47 9.48
N VAL A 45 -21.07 18.51 9.02
CA VAL A 45 -21.21 19.87 9.53
C VAL A 45 -22.50 20.44 9.00
N HIS A 46 -23.35 20.97 9.88
CA HIS A 46 -24.66 21.52 9.53
C HIS A 46 -24.59 23.02 9.20
N ALA A 47 -25.57 23.50 8.42
CA ALA A 47 -25.72 24.92 8.14
C ALA A 47 -25.82 25.76 9.44
N GLY A 48 -25.16 26.93 9.44
CA GLY A 48 -25.10 27.84 10.59
C GLY A 48 -23.92 27.59 11.55
N ALA A 49 -23.10 26.57 11.30
CA ALA A 49 -21.83 26.38 12.01
C ALA A 49 -20.78 27.41 11.59
N ALA A 50 -19.70 27.53 12.38
CA ALA A 50 -18.58 28.41 12.04
C ALA A 50 -17.87 28.01 10.73
N ARG A 51 -17.92 26.72 10.40
CA ARG A 51 -17.44 26.15 9.14
C ARG A 51 -18.61 25.97 8.14
N PRO A 52 -18.37 26.11 6.82
CA PRO A 52 -19.37 25.75 5.81
C PRO A 52 -19.92 24.32 5.97
N GLU A 53 -21.19 24.13 5.60
CA GLU A 53 -21.84 22.82 5.58
C GLU A 53 -21.05 21.85 4.69
N GLY A 54 -20.93 20.59 5.12
CA GLY A 54 -20.25 19.56 4.35
C GLY A 54 -19.85 18.34 5.19
N GLU A 55 -19.38 17.29 4.52
CA GLU A 55 -18.77 16.14 5.20
C GLU A 55 -17.31 16.44 5.58
N VAL A 56 -16.88 15.91 6.73
CA VAL A 56 -15.52 16.03 7.26
C VAL A 56 -15.06 14.69 7.82
N ILE A 57 -13.75 14.48 7.84
CA ILE A 57 -13.12 13.35 8.52
C ILE A 57 -12.37 13.83 9.76
N VAL A 58 -12.63 13.23 10.90
CA VAL A 58 -11.81 13.36 12.10
C VAL A 58 -10.87 12.17 12.14
N MET A 59 -9.57 12.43 11.99
CA MET A 59 -8.53 11.46 12.31
C MET A 59 -8.23 11.55 13.80
N ASP A 60 -8.27 10.40 14.46
CA ASP A 60 -7.95 10.21 15.86
C ASP A 60 -6.73 9.29 15.95
N SER A 61 -5.59 9.88 16.30
CA SER A 61 -4.28 9.24 16.48
C SER A 61 -3.91 9.36 17.96
N PRO A 62 -4.23 8.36 18.81
CA PRO A 62 -3.98 8.45 20.24
C PRO A 62 -2.49 8.73 20.51
N PRO A 63 -2.11 9.86 21.15
CA PRO A 63 -0.72 10.29 21.29
C PRO A 63 0.19 9.28 21.99
N GLU A 64 -0.38 8.46 22.88
CA GLU A 64 0.31 7.39 23.58
C GLU A 64 0.62 6.16 22.69
N LEU A 65 -0.01 6.07 21.52
CA LEU A 65 0.18 4.98 20.55
C LEU A 65 0.86 5.44 19.26
N GLU A 66 0.51 6.63 18.74
CA GLU A 66 0.94 7.12 17.43
C GLU A 66 0.92 8.65 17.34
N ASP A 67 2.09 9.28 17.13
CA ASP A 67 2.22 10.74 16.93
C ASP A 67 1.69 11.13 15.53
N PRO A 68 0.76 12.11 15.41
CA PRO A 68 0.26 12.57 14.12
C PRO A 68 1.21 13.52 13.36
N ARG A 69 2.27 14.06 13.99
CA ARG A 69 3.17 15.05 13.36
C ARG A 69 3.92 14.50 12.14
N PRO A 70 4.44 13.26 12.13
CA PRO A 70 5.00 12.66 10.92
C PRO A 70 3.99 12.58 9.76
N TRP A 71 2.72 12.30 10.06
CA TRP A 71 1.65 12.29 9.06
C TRP A 71 1.44 13.69 8.46
N LEU A 72 1.32 14.72 9.31
CA LEU A 72 1.17 16.12 8.88
C LEU A 72 2.34 16.58 8.03
N ARG A 73 3.57 16.26 8.44
CA ARG A 73 4.77 16.61 7.69
C ARG A 73 4.79 15.99 6.30
N LEU A 74 4.55 14.68 6.18
CA LEU A 74 4.54 14.02 4.87
C LEU A 74 3.42 14.55 3.98
N ARG A 75 2.25 14.82 4.57
CA ARG A 75 1.14 15.46 3.89
C ARG A 75 1.55 16.81 3.29
N ASP A 76 2.26 17.64 4.04
CA ASP A 76 2.70 18.97 3.58
C ASP A 76 3.76 18.89 2.49
N VAL A 77 4.68 17.92 2.57
CA VAL A 77 5.64 17.63 1.48
C VAL A 77 4.92 17.26 0.20
N LEU A 78 3.91 16.39 0.29
CA LEU A 78 3.12 15.95 -0.86
C LEU A 78 2.29 17.10 -1.46
N GLU A 79 1.61 17.89 -0.63
CA GLU A 79 0.85 19.05 -1.12
C GLU A 79 1.78 20.07 -1.79
N ALA A 80 2.95 20.35 -1.21
CA ALA A 80 3.92 21.26 -1.81
C ALA A 80 4.42 20.78 -3.18
N GLY A 81 4.43 19.47 -3.43
CA GLY A 81 4.67 18.85 -4.73
C GLY A 81 3.48 18.88 -5.70
N GLY A 82 2.36 19.49 -5.30
CA GLY A 82 1.12 19.52 -6.05
C GLY A 82 0.35 18.19 -6.07
N VAL A 83 0.75 17.22 -5.22
CA VAL A 83 0.04 15.96 -5.04
C VAL A 83 -1.27 16.27 -4.32
N ARG A 84 -2.37 15.71 -4.82
CA ARG A 84 -3.67 15.91 -4.19
C ARG A 84 -3.81 14.99 -3.00
N VAL A 85 -3.64 15.53 -1.81
CA VAL A 85 -3.85 14.84 -0.51
C VAL A 85 -4.99 15.51 0.26
N PRO A 86 -5.61 14.86 1.27
CA PRO A 86 -6.64 15.51 2.08
C PRO A 86 -6.17 16.86 2.63
N GLN A 87 -7.03 17.88 2.55
CA GLN A 87 -6.76 19.14 3.24
C GLN A 87 -6.86 18.94 4.75
N VAL A 88 -6.01 19.64 5.49
CA VAL A 88 -6.07 19.71 6.96
C VAL A 88 -6.72 21.02 7.35
N TYR A 89 -7.88 20.95 7.98
CA TYR A 89 -8.64 22.14 8.39
C TYR A 89 -8.25 22.62 9.78
N ARG A 90 -8.04 21.68 10.71
CA ARG A 90 -7.58 21.91 12.07
C ARG A 90 -6.72 20.74 12.53
N ALA A 91 -5.76 21.01 13.39
CA ALA A 91 -4.91 20.00 14.00
C ALA A 91 -4.70 20.35 15.48
N ASP A 92 -4.82 19.34 16.33
CA ASP A 92 -4.37 19.34 17.71
C ASP A 92 -3.44 18.13 17.89
N SER A 93 -2.15 18.35 17.66
CA SER A 93 -1.16 17.28 17.73
C SER A 93 -0.85 16.84 19.16
N GLU A 94 -1.20 17.62 20.18
CA GLU A 94 -1.03 17.24 21.58
C GLU A 94 -2.08 16.22 21.99
N GLN A 95 -3.33 16.44 21.58
CA GLN A 95 -4.42 15.49 21.81
C GLN A 95 -4.52 14.41 20.74
N GLY A 96 -3.86 14.57 19.59
CA GLY A 96 -3.84 13.56 18.53
C GLY A 96 -5.04 13.61 17.58
N PHE A 97 -5.68 14.78 17.43
CA PHE A 97 -6.87 14.95 16.60
C PHE A 97 -6.60 15.83 15.39
N LEU A 98 -7.00 15.38 14.20
CA LEU A 98 -6.97 16.18 12.97
C LEU A 98 -8.37 16.23 12.36
N LEU A 99 -8.76 17.42 11.89
CA LEU A 99 -9.99 17.63 11.12
C LEU A 99 -9.58 17.78 9.67
N LEU A 100 -10.00 16.83 8.85
CA LEU A 100 -9.57 16.63 7.49
C LEU A 100 -10.73 16.80 6.52
N GLU A 101 -10.37 17.08 5.28
CA GLU A 101 -11.26 16.94 4.13
C GLU A 101 -11.81 15.53 4.00
N ASP A 102 -13.09 15.46 3.70
CA ASP A 102 -13.72 14.24 3.24
C ASP A 102 -13.61 14.11 1.72
N LEU A 103 -12.83 13.14 1.26
CA LEU A 103 -12.61 12.85 -0.17
C LEU A 103 -13.71 11.97 -0.78
N GLY A 104 -14.81 11.73 -0.06
CA GLY A 104 -15.85 10.80 -0.45
C GLY A 104 -15.68 9.42 0.19
N ARG A 105 -16.51 8.47 -0.25
CA ARG A 105 -16.65 7.14 0.36
C ARG A 105 -16.11 6.01 -0.51
N GLU A 106 -15.91 6.29 -1.78
CA GLU A 106 -15.58 5.30 -2.79
C GLU A 106 -14.12 5.46 -3.21
N THR A 107 -13.38 4.37 -3.15
CA THR A 107 -12.01 4.28 -3.68
C THR A 107 -12.04 3.96 -5.18
N VAL A 108 -10.94 4.19 -5.90
CA VAL A 108 -10.81 3.81 -7.32
C VAL A 108 -11.10 2.31 -7.50
N LEU A 109 -10.60 1.45 -6.59
CA LEU A 109 -10.88 0.02 -6.64
C LEU A 109 -12.39 -0.27 -6.64
N GLN A 110 -13.11 0.30 -5.66
CA GLN A 110 -14.55 0.09 -5.52
C GLN A 110 -15.35 0.64 -6.71
N ALA A 111 -14.97 1.81 -7.23
CA ALA A 111 -15.62 2.41 -8.40
C ALA A 111 -15.48 1.54 -9.64
N VAL A 112 -14.29 0.97 -9.86
CA VAL A 112 -14.01 0.12 -11.01
C VAL A 112 -14.68 -1.25 -10.87
N GLU A 113 -14.61 -1.89 -9.71
CA GLU A 113 -15.29 -3.18 -9.47
C GLU A 113 -16.81 -3.08 -9.63
N ALA A 114 -17.40 -1.93 -9.26
CA ALA A 114 -18.81 -1.68 -9.43
C ALA A 114 -19.21 -1.19 -10.84
N GLY A 115 -18.26 -1.07 -11.77
CA GLY A 115 -18.51 -0.61 -13.14
C GLY A 115 -18.88 0.87 -13.25
N ARG A 116 -18.63 1.67 -12.21
CA ARG A 116 -18.91 3.12 -12.19
C ARG A 116 -17.76 3.96 -12.77
N ALA A 117 -16.56 3.39 -12.82
CA ALA A 117 -15.38 4.04 -13.40
C ALA A 117 -14.64 3.09 -14.35
N ASP A 118 -14.06 3.64 -15.41
CA ASP A 118 -13.17 2.91 -16.31
C ASP A 118 -11.75 2.83 -15.73
N ALA A 119 -11.18 1.62 -15.69
CA ALA A 119 -9.86 1.40 -15.09
C ALA A 119 -8.73 2.09 -15.88
N ASP A 120 -8.83 2.20 -17.22
CA ASP A 120 -7.78 2.85 -18.01
C ASP A 120 -7.73 4.34 -17.72
N ALA A 121 -8.90 4.99 -17.67
CA ALA A 121 -9.02 6.39 -17.30
C ALA A 121 -8.52 6.66 -15.87
N MET A 122 -8.91 5.81 -14.91
CA MET A 122 -8.47 5.96 -13.52
C MET A 122 -6.95 5.76 -13.36
N PHE A 123 -6.36 4.80 -14.06
CA PHE A 123 -4.92 4.55 -13.97
C PHE A 123 -4.13 5.66 -14.66
N ASP A 124 -4.64 6.20 -15.77
CA ASP A 124 -4.03 7.36 -16.41
C ASP A 124 -4.07 8.61 -15.50
N ALA A 125 -5.17 8.82 -14.77
CA ALA A 125 -5.23 9.87 -13.74
C ALA A 125 -4.25 9.58 -12.59
N ALA A 126 -4.10 8.33 -12.18
CA ALA A 126 -3.16 7.91 -11.13
C ALA A 126 -1.70 8.19 -11.51
N PHE A 127 -1.32 8.04 -12.78
CA PHE A 127 0.01 8.44 -13.26
C PHE A 127 0.27 9.92 -13.00
N GLY A 128 -0.74 10.78 -13.18
CA GLY A 128 -0.60 12.21 -12.89
C GLY A 128 -0.19 12.48 -11.44
N GLN A 129 -0.76 11.76 -10.47
CA GLN A 129 -0.37 11.87 -9.07
C GLN A 129 1.00 11.23 -8.79
N LEU A 130 1.26 10.05 -9.35
CA LEU A 130 2.52 9.33 -9.14
C LEU A 130 3.73 10.10 -9.66
N LEU A 131 3.61 10.72 -10.84
CA LEU A 131 4.68 11.53 -11.42
C LEU A 131 5.02 12.74 -10.55
N LYS A 132 4.01 13.38 -9.92
CA LYS A 132 4.23 14.45 -8.95
C LYS A 132 4.98 13.95 -7.71
N ILE A 133 4.58 12.78 -7.19
CA ILE A 133 5.26 12.13 -6.06
C ILE A 133 6.73 11.86 -6.42
N GLN A 134 7.02 11.28 -7.58
CA GLN A 134 8.39 10.91 -7.98
C GLN A 134 9.26 12.09 -8.41
N ALA A 135 8.65 13.22 -8.75
CA ALA A 135 9.36 14.48 -9.01
C ALA A 135 9.82 15.17 -7.72
N LEU A 136 9.25 14.80 -6.55
CA LEU A 136 9.64 15.39 -5.28
C LEU A 136 11.11 15.06 -4.94
N PRO A 137 11.86 16.03 -4.41
CA PRO A 137 13.08 15.70 -3.68
C PRO A 137 12.70 14.88 -2.45
N CYS A 138 13.37 13.76 -2.23
CA CYS A 138 13.18 13.00 -1.01
C CYS A 138 13.70 13.81 0.19
N PRO A 139 12.88 14.05 1.22
CA PRO A 139 13.36 14.62 2.48
C PRO A 139 14.56 13.84 3.04
N ASP A 140 15.48 14.53 3.71
CA ASP A 140 16.70 13.90 4.24
C ASP A 140 16.40 12.84 5.31
N ASP A 141 15.30 13.00 6.03
CA ASP A 141 14.83 12.08 7.06
C ASP A 141 13.80 11.06 6.55
N LEU A 142 13.48 11.06 5.25
CA LEU A 142 12.64 10.02 4.67
C LEU A 142 13.39 8.69 4.76
N PRO A 143 12.87 7.68 5.50
CA PRO A 143 13.64 6.48 5.77
C PRO A 143 14.02 5.73 4.49
N PRO A 144 15.24 5.19 4.40
CA PRO A 144 15.67 4.45 3.23
C PRO A 144 14.99 3.08 3.18
N TYR A 145 14.61 2.66 1.98
CA TYR A 145 14.21 1.29 1.71
C TYR A 145 15.45 0.45 1.36
N ASP A 146 16.34 0.33 2.34
CA ASP A 146 17.68 -0.23 2.17
C ASP A 146 17.71 -1.76 2.15
N GLU A 147 18.91 -2.31 1.91
CA GLU A 147 19.15 -3.76 1.85
C GLU A 147 18.70 -4.47 3.13
N ALA A 148 18.99 -3.90 4.30
CA ALA A 148 18.63 -4.49 5.58
C ALA A 148 17.10 -4.56 5.75
N PHE A 149 16.39 -3.50 5.36
CA PHE A 149 14.93 -3.45 5.38
C PHE A 149 14.33 -4.46 4.40
N LEU A 150 14.75 -4.43 3.13
CA LEU A 150 14.24 -5.29 2.06
C LEU A 150 14.51 -6.77 2.36
N THR A 151 15.70 -7.10 2.89
CA THR A 151 16.05 -8.47 3.31
C THR A 151 15.12 -8.95 4.41
N ARG A 152 14.93 -8.16 5.47
CA ARG A 152 14.01 -8.52 6.57
C ARG A 152 12.60 -8.78 6.07
N GLU A 153 12.13 -8.01 5.09
CA GLU A 153 10.83 -8.23 4.47
C GLU A 153 10.77 -9.51 3.64
N LEU A 154 11.80 -9.84 2.87
CA LEU A 154 11.87 -11.10 2.11
C LEU A 154 11.88 -12.32 3.04
N ARG A 155 12.60 -12.26 4.16
CA ARG A 155 12.66 -13.34 5.15
C ARG A 155 11.33 -13.66 5.82
N LEU A 156 10.33 -12.78 5.72
CA LEU A 156 8.97 -13.13 6.15
C LEU A 156 8.43 -14.32 5.36
N PHE A 157 8.83 -14.49 4.10
CA PHE A 157 8.41 -15.63 3.28
C PHE A 157 8.93 -16.94 3.87
N ASP A 158 10.22 -16.99 4.20
CA ASP A 158 10.89 -18.17 4.76
C ASP A 158 10.25 -18.57 6.09
N GLU A 159 10.17 -17.60 7.01
CA GLU A 159 9.73 -17.84 8.39
C GLU A 159 8.22 -18.10 8.46
N TRP A 160 7.43 -17.21 7.87
CA TRP A 160 5.98 -17.20 8.08
C TRP A 160 5.23 -17.97 7.01
N PHE A 161 5.58 -17.81 5.74
CA PHE A 161 4.87 -18.48 4.67
C PHE A 161 5.32 -19.95 4.55
N LEU A 162 6.60 -20.21 4.25
CA LEU A 162 7.13 -21.56 4.11
C LEU A 162 7.09 -22.32 5.44
N GLY A 163 7.75 -21.78 6.48
CA GLY A 163 7.87 -22.43 7.78
C GLY A 163 6.52 -22.55 8.50
N ARG A 164 5.95 -21.42 8.92
CA ARG A 164 4.76 -21.43 9.79
C ARG A 164 3.47 -21.83 9.07
N HIS A 165 3.25 -21.36 7.85
CA HIS A 165 1.98 -21.54 7.16
C HIS A 165 1.90 -22.80 6.28
N LEU A 166 2.98 -23.19 5.62
CA LEU A 166 3.04 -24.44 4.86
C LEU A 166 3.61 -25.62 5.66
N GLY A 167 4.26 -25.37 6.81
CA GLY A 167 4.90 -26.42 7.61
C GLY A 167 6.17 -26.97 6.95
N ALA A 168 6.78 -26.22 6.03
CA ALA A 168 7.99 -26.64 5.34
C ALA A 168 9.19 -26.60 6.29
N THR A 169 10.05 -27.62 6.22
CA THR A 169 11.37 -27.63 6.85
C THR A 169 12.41 -27.47 5.76
N LEU A 170 13.08 -26.32 5.73
CA LEU A 170 14.07 -26.00 4.70
C LEU A 170 15.42 -26.62 5.05
N ASP A 171 16.02 -27.34 4.10
CA ASP A 171 17.39 -27.84 4.23
C ASP A 171 18.43 -26.74 3.91
N CYS A 172 19.72 -27.02 4.13
CA CYS A 172 20.78 -26.04 3.85
C CYS A 172 20.79 -25.61 2.37
N GLY A 173 20.52 -26.53 1.45
CA GLY A 173 20.47 -26.22 0.02
C GLY A 173 19.27 -25.33 -0.33
N ASP A 174 18.13 -25.50 0.34
CA ASP A 174 16.97 -24.63 0.14
C ASP A 174 17.23 -23.20 0.64
N LEU A 175 17.89 -23.07 1.80
CA LEU A 175 18.30 -21.76 2.32
C LEU A 175 19.28 -21.07 1.36
N GLU A 176 20.26 -21.81 0.82
CA GLU A 176 21.20 -21.28 -0.18
C GLU A 176 20.49 -20.83 -1.48
N ARG A 177 19.48 -21.58 -1.95
CA ARG A 177 18.66 -21.18 -3.11
C ARG A 177 17.88 -19.90 -2.87
N LEU A 178 17.23 -19.78 -1.70
CA LEU A 178 16.51 -18.56 -1.30
C LEU A 178 17.46 -17.36 -1.23
N ASP A 179 18.61 -17.54 -0.57
CA ASP A 179 19.63 -16.50 -0.45
C ASP A 179 20.13 -16.01 -1.81
N LEU A 180 20.39 -16.94 -2.73
CA LEU A 180 20.81 -16.60 -4.09
C LEU A 180 19.74 -15.79 -4.82
N ALA A 181 18.48 -16.23 -4.77
CA ALA A 181 17.37 -15.51 -5.40
C ALA A 181 17.17 -14.12 -4.77
N TYR A 182 17.21 -14.01 -3.45
CA TYR A 182 17.07 -12.74 -2.75
C TYR A 182 18.19 -11.78 -3.11
N ARG A 183 19.45 -12.23 -3.18
CA ARG A 183 20.54 -11.37 -3.66
C ARG A 183 20.27 -10.86 -5.08
N ARG A 184 19.81 -11.70 -6.01
CA ARG A 184 19.46 -11.24 -7.38
C ARG A 184 18.33 -10.21 -7.39
N ILE A 185 17.31 -10.41 -6.57
CA ILE A 185 16.19 -9.46 -6.43
C ILE A 185 16.69 -8.13 -5.87
N LEU A 186 17.44 -8.17 -4.77
CA LEU A 186 17.96 -6.99 -4.07
C LEU A 186 18.99 -6.22 -4.91
N ASP A 187 19.91 -6.92 -5.59
CA ASP A 187 20.89 -6.30 -6.49
C ASP A 187 20.20 -5.45 -7.56
N ASN A 188 19.11 -5.95 -8.17
CA ASN A 188 18.35 -5.16 -9.12
C ASN A 188 17.66 -3.99 -8.44
N VAL A 189 16.90 -4.25 -7.38
CA VAL A 189 16.05 -3.27 -6.70
C VAL A 189 16.88 -2.10 -6.17
N LEU A 190 18.02 -2.37 -5.54
CA LEU A 190 18.92 -1.37 -4.96
C LEU A 190 19.69 -0.58 -6.05
N ALA A 191 19.90 -1.17 -7.23
CA ALA A 191 20.52 -0.48 -8.37
C ALA A 191 19.58 0.49 -9.10
N GLN A 192 18.28 0.45 -8.81
CA GLN A 192 17.32 1.39 -9.39
C GLN A 192 17.54 2.81 -8.84
N ARG A 193 17.10 3.81 -9.59
CA ARG A 193 17.03 5.18 -9.08
C ARG A 193 16.14 5.21 -7.84
N GLN A 194 16.65 5.81 -6.77
CA GLN A 194 15.91 5.97 -5.51
C GLN A 194 15.13 7.29 -5.53
N VAL A 195 13.83 7.23 -5.30
CA VAL A 195 12.87 8.34 -5.32
C VAL A 195 11.95 8.28 -4.11
N PHE A 196 11.09 9.28 -3.94
CA PHE A 196 10.02 9.23 -2.96
C PHE A 196 9.02 8.18 -3.45
N ILE A 197 8.85 7.10 -2.70
CA ILE A 197 7.82 6.10 -2.97
C ILE A 197 6.73 6.21 -1.90
N HIS A 198 5.48 6.15 -2.32
CA HIS A 198 4.33 6.01 -1.45
C HIS A 198 4.27 4.61 -0.83
N ARG A 199 4.86 3.60 -1.49
CA ARG A 199 4.96 2.19 -1.09
C ARG A 199 3.65 1.41 -1.17
N ASP A 200 2.53 2.06 -0.89
CA ASP A 200 1.18 1.52 -1.07
C ASP A 200 0.37 2.37 -2.07
N PHE A 201 0.99 2.73 -3.20
CA PHE A 201 0.31 3.42 -4.31
C PHE A 201 -0.53 2.41 -5.10
N MET A 202 -1.77 2.20 -4.67
CA MET A 202 -2.65 1.15 -5.19
C MET A 202 -4.10 1.64 -5.27
N PRO A 203 -4.96 1.04 -6.11
CA PRO A 203 -6.29 1.59 -6.39
C PRO A 203 -7.19 1.81 -5.17
N ARG A 204 -7.02 1.04 -4.08
CA ARG A 204 -7.80 1.27 -2.84
C ARG A 204 -7.37 2.54 -2.07
N ASN A 205 -6.16 3.05 -2.33
CA ASN A 205 -5.58 4.21 -1.66
C ASN A 205 -5.68 5.47 -2.54
N LEU A 206 -6.48 5.40 -3.61
CA LEU A 206 -6.79 6.50 -4.51
C LEU A 206 -8.29 6.80 -4.43
N MET A 207 -8.64 8.07 -4.25
CA MET A 207 -10.01 8.55 -4.13
C MET A 207 -10.39 9.35 -5.38
N PRO A 208 -11.42 8.93 -6.14
CA PRO A 208 -11.98 9.75 -7.21
C PRO A 208 -12.57 11.04 -6.64
N ILE A 209 -12.16 12.17 -7.20
CA ILE A 209 -12.69 13.50 -6.89
C ILE A 209 -13.08 14.20 -8.20
N ALA A 210 -13.81 15.31 -8.12
CA ALA A 210 -14.32 16.02 -9.29
C ALA A 210 -13.23 16.32 -10.35
N ASP A 211 -12.03 16.71 -9.90
CA ASP A 211 -10.93 17.13 -10.77
C ASP A 211 -9.78 16.10 -10.87
N GLY A 212 -10.08 14.81 -10.64
CA GLY A 212 -9.11 13.71 -10.81
C GLY A 212 -9.05 12.78 -9.61
N LEU A 213 -7.84 12.52 -9.09
CA LEU A 213 -7.63 11.60 -7.97
C LEU A 213 -6.92 12.28 -6.81
N ALA A 214 -7.34 11.95 -5.59
CA ALA A 214 -6.64 12.23 -4.36
C ALA A 214 -5.96 10.96 -3.81
N VAL A 215 -4.86 11.14 -3.10
CA VAL A 215 -4.00 10.08 -2.56
C VAL A 215 -4.12 10.06 -1.03
N ILE A 216 -4.31 8.86 -0.47
CA ILE A 216 -4.38 8.61 0.98
C ILE A 216 -3.41 7.49 1.37
N ASP A 217 -3.19 7.27 2.67
CA ASP A 217 -2.35 6.17 3.19
C ASP A 217 -0.83 6.34 2.88
N PHE A 218 -0.36 7.59 2.78
CA PHE A 218 1.01 7.94 2.39
C PHE A 218 2.04 7.93 3.54
N GLN A 219 1.62 7.75 4.79
CA GLN A 219 2.51 7.76 5.96
C GLN A 219 3.51 6.60 6.00
N GLY A 220 3.31 5.59 5.15
CA GLY A 220 4.26 4.49 4.94
C GLY A 220 5.36 4.78 3.91
N ALA A 221 5.46 6.02 3.43
CA ALA A 221 6.40 6.44 2.39
C ALA A 221 7.86 6.23 2.79
N LEU A 222 8.69 5.91 1.80
CA LEU A 222 10.12 5.64 1.95
C LEU A 222 10.89 6.25 0.78
N ARG A 223 12.21 6.36 0.93
CA ARG A 223 13.13 6.56 -0.19
C ARG A 223 13.42 5.20 -0.81
N GLY A 224 12.92 4.93 -2.01
CA GLY A 224 12.92 3.59 -2.58
C GLY A 224 12.98 3.53 -4.11
N PRO A 225 12.97 2.33 -4.69
CA PRO A 225 13.20 2.08 -6.10
C PRO A 225 12.08 2.64 -6.98
N ILE A 226 12.42 3.33 -8.06
CA ILE A 226 11.48 4.07 -8.92
C ILE A 226 10.38 3.20 -9.55
N ALA A 227 10.62 1.89 -9.74
CA ALA A 227 9.62 1.00 -10.31
C ALA A 227 8.62 0.43 -9.28
N TYR A 228 8.78 0.72 -7.99
CA TYR A 228 7.96 0.11 -6.92
C TYR A 228 6.48 0.50 -7.00
N ASP A 229 6.20 1.80 -7.00
CA ASP A 229 4.83 2.31 -6.98
C ASP A 229 4.05 2.00 -8.27
N PRO A 230 4.64 2.05 -9.48
CA PRO A 230 3.98 1.54 -10.68
C PRO A 230 3.50 0.09 -10.52
N ILE A 231 4.31 -0.78 -9.93
CA ILE A 231 3.93 -2.18 -9.73
C ILE A 231 2.94 -2.35 -8.59
N SER A 232 3.03 -1.55 -7.52
CA SER A 232 2.00 -1.48 -6.49
C SER A 232 0.63 -1.11 -7.08
N LEU A 233 0.59 -0.28 -8.13
CA LEU A 233 -0.64 0.12 -8.81
C LEU A 233 -1.19 -1.00 -9.71
N PHE A 234 -0.33 -1.67 -10.47
CA PHE A 234 -0.76 -2.63 -11.50
C PHE A 234 -0.92 -4.06 -11.02
N ARG A 235 -0.13 -4.49 -10.02
CA ARG A 235 -0.12 -5.85 -9.48
C ARG A 235 -0.40 -5.80 -7.98
N ASP A 236 -1.61 -5.35 -7.67
CA ASP A 236 -2.11 -5.13 -6.32
C ASP A 236 -2.49 -6.45 -5.61
N ALA A 237 -2.60 -6.41 -4.29
CA ALA A 237 -3.08 -7.47 -3.44
C ALA A 237 -4.56 -7.85 -3.66
N PHE A 238 -5.40 -6.93 -4.13
CA PHE A 238 -6.87 -7.12 -4.11
C PHE A 238 -7.48 -7.34 -5.50
N VAL A 239 -6.80 -6.93 -6.58
CA VAL A 239 -7.30 -7.05 -7.95
C VAL A 239 -6.20 -7.49 -8.91
N SER A 240 -6.56 -8.33 -9.88
CA SER A 240 -5.69 -8.77 -10.96
C SER A 240 -6.25 -8.33 -12.28
N TRP A 241 -5.35 -7.92 -13.17
CA TRP A 241 -5.69 -7.44 -14.50
C TRP A 241 -5.14 -8.38 -15.56
N PRO A 242 -5.72 -8.41 -16.77
CA PRO A 242 -5.12 -9.12 -17.89
C PRO A 242 -3.70 -8.61 -18.13
N GLU A 243 -2.75 -9.53 -18.32
CA GLU A 243 -1.32 -9.19 -18.45
C GLU A 243 -1.05 -8.19 -19.60
N ALA A 244 -1.74 -8.34 -20.73
CA ALA A 244 -1.63 -7.40 -21.84
C ALA A 244 -2.02 -5.95 -21.44
N ARG A 245 -2.97 -5.79 -20.52
CA ARG A 245 -3.39 -4.48 -19.99
C ARG A 245 -2.33 -3.92 -19.06
N VAL A 246 -1.74 -4.75 -18.20
CA VAL A 246 -0.63 -4.38 -17.31
C VAL A 246 0.59 -3.90 -18.11
N GLU A 247 1.01 -4.67 -19.12
CA GLU A 247 2.13 -4.29 -19.99
C GLU A 247 1.85 -2.97 -20.74
N ALA A 248 0.61 -2.77 -21.21
CA ALA A 248 0.22 -1.51 -21.85
C ALA A 248 0.24 -0.32 -20.88
N TRP A 249 -0.19 -0.49 -19.63
CA TRP A 249 -0.11 0.54 -18.61
C TRP A 249 1.32 0.86 -18.20
N LEU A 250 2.18 -0.15 -18.06
CA LEU A 250 3.58 0.04 -17.73
C LEU A 250 4.33 0.81 -18.82
N ALA A 251 4.08 0.48 -20.09
CA ALA A 251 4.61 1.23 -21.24
C ALA A 251 4.12 2.68 -21.27
N ARG A 252 2.82 2.89 -21.00
CA ARG A 252 2.22 4.24 -20.97
C ARG A 252 2.77 5.09 -19.83
N TYR A 253 2.88 4.52 -18.63
CA TYR A 253 3.52 5.16 -17.49
C TYR A 253 4.96 5.55 -17.83
N HIS A 254 5.75 4.63 -18.40
CA HIS A 254 7.15 4.90 -18.76
C HIS A 254 7.26 6.07 -19.74
N ALA A 255 6.47 6.06 -20.82
CA ALA A 255 6.46 7.15 -21.80
C ALA A 255 6.09 8.50 -21.18
N ARG A 256 5.08 8.53 -20.30
CA ARG A 256 4.66 9.75 -19.59
C ARG A 256 5.70 10.24 -18.59
N ALA A 257 6.35 9.33 -17.88
CA ALA A 257 7.41 9.66 -16.93
C ALA A 257 8.61 10.28 -17.64
N VAL A 258 9.05 9.69 -18.76
CA VAL A 258 10.10 10.24 -19.62
C VAL A 258 9.70 11.63 -20.14
N ALA A 259 8.47 11.79 -20.64
CA ALA A 259 7.96 13.08 -21.11
C ALA A 259 7.88 14.14 -20.00
N ALA A 260 7.66 13.73 -18.76
CA ALA A 260 7.65 14.59 -17.57
C ALA A 260 9.06 14.89 -17.01
N GLY A 261 10.13 14.41 -17.65
CA GLY A 261 11.50 14.63 -17.21
C GLY A 261 11.97 13.72 -16.05
N ILE A 262 11.19 12.69 -15.71
CA ILE A 262 11.63 11.69 -14.74
C ILE A 262 12.67 10.80 -15.42
N ALA A 263 13.92 10.86 -14.92
CA ALA A 263 14.99 10.02 -15.48
C ALA A 263 14.73 8.55 -15.14
N LEU A 264 14.38 7.79 -16.18
CA LEU A 264 14.18 6.35 -16.20
C LEU A 264 15.15 5.71 -17.18
N PRO A 265 15.53 4.44 -17.00
CA PRO A 265 16.23 3.70 -18.03
C PRO A 265 15.30 3.43 -19.23
N GLU A 266 15.87 2.96 -20.34
CA GLU A 266 15.11 2.49 -21.50
C GLU A 266 14.07 1.43 -21.13
N TYR A 267 12.95 1.41 -21.85
CA TYR A 267 11.78 0.61 -21.47
C TYR A 267 12.08 -0.87 -21.17
N PRO A 268 12.89 -1.60 -21.95
CA PRO A 268 13.19 -3.01 -21.63
C PRO A 268 13.88 -3.18 -20.26
N ARG A 269 14.76 -2.24 -19.88
CA ARG A 269 15.40 -2.24 -18.56
C ARG A 269 14.41 -1.83 -17.48
N PHE A 270 13.59 -0.81 -17.72
CA PHE A 270 12.56 -0.40 -16.77
C PHE A 270 11.55 -1.51 -16.50
N ARG A 271 11.13 -2.26 -17.52
CA ARG A 271 10.23 -3.42 -17.39
C ARG A 271 10.85 -4.50 -16.49
N ARG A 272 12.15 -4.78 -16.68
CA ARG A 272 12.88 -5.69 -15.81
C ARG A 272 12.92 -5.19 -14.37
N ASP A 273 13.22 -3.91 -14.18
CA ASP A 273 13.27 -3.27 -12.85
C ASP A 273 11.89 -3.36 -12.16
N ALA A 274 10.81 -3.21 -12.91
CA ALA A 274 9.44 -3.38 -12.45
C ALA A 274 9.13 -4.83 -12.05
N ASP A 275 9.49 -5.82 -12.88
CA ASP A 275 9.32 -7.23 -12.55
C ASP A 275 10.04 -7.60 -11.23
N PHE A 276 11.26 -7.13 -11.02
CA PHE A 276 12.06 -7.42 -9.82
C PHE A 276 11.52 -6.71 -8.56
N ALA A 277 11.07 -5.46 -8.68
CA ALA A 277 10.36 -4.78 -7.60
C ALA A 277 9.04 -5.49 -7.24
N GLY A 278 8.33 -6.01 -8.25
CA GLY A 278 7.16 -6.85 -8.06
C GLY A 278 7.44 -8.12 -7.30
N LEU A 279 8.46 -8.87 -7.69
CA LEU A 279 8.89 -10.07 -6.97
C LEU A 279 9.19 -9.79 -5.50
N GLN A 280 9.98 -8.74 -5.22
CA GLN A 280 10.26 -8.34 -3.84
C GLN A 280 8.96 -8.07 -3.07
N ARG A 281 8.06 -7.26 -3.64
CA ARG A 281 6.78 -6.90 -3.02
C ARG A 281 5.91 -8.12 -2.75
N HIS A 282 5.72 -8.98 -3.75
CA HIS A 282 4.80 -10.12 -3.67
C HIS A 282 5.31 -11.21 -2.72
N ILE A 283 6.61 -11.51 -2.72
CA ILE A 283 7.24 -12.45 -1.78
C ILE A 283 7.08 -11.95 -0.33
N LYS A 284 7.41 -10.68 -0.09
CA LYS A 284 7.17 -10.02 1.20
C LYS A 284 5.71 -10.15 1.62
N ILE A 285 4.76 -9.87 0.74
CA ILE A 285 3.33 -9.87 1.09
C ILE A 285 2.87 -11.28 1.48
N LEU A 286 3.31 -12.33 0.77
CA LEU A 286 3.02 -13.72 1.14
C LEU A 286 3.46 -14.01 2.58
N GLY A 287 4.68 -13.63 2.95
CA GLY A 287 5.20 -13.74 4.31
C GLY A 287 4.43 -12.90 5.33
N LEU A 288 4.17 -11.63 5.00
CA LEU A 288 3.43 -10.70 5.85
C LEU A 288 2.00 -11.19 6.14
N PHE A 289 1.30 -11.70 5.11
CA PHE A 289 -0.08 -12.18 5.24
C PHE A 289 -0.13 -13.47 6.06
N ALA A 290 0.85 -14.37 5.90
CA ALA A 290 1.01 -15.52 6.78
C ALA A 290 1.22 -15.10 8.24
N ARG A 291 2.06 -14.08 8.49
CA ARG A 291 2.27 -13.53 9.83
C ARG A 291 0.98 -12.94 10.42
N LEU A 292 0.27 -12.12 9.65
CA LEU A 292 -1.00 -11.51 10.08
C LEU A 292 -2.05 -12.56 10.43
N HIS A 293 -2.11 -13.67 9.70
CA HIS A 293 -3.01 -14.77 10.02
C HIS A 293 -2.63 -15.47 11.32
N HIS A 294 -1.37 -15.92 11.44
CA HIS A 294 -0.94 -16.80 12.54
C HIS A 294 -0.69 -16.06 13.86
N ARG A 295 -0.10 -14.87 13.79
CA ARG A 295 0.27 -14.08 14.98
C ARG A 295 -0.84 -13.13 15.39
N ASP A 296 -1.46 -12.45 14.42
CA ASP A 296 -2.38 -11.34 14.68
C ASP A 296 -3.85 -11.72 14.56
N GLY A 297 -4.17 -12.99 14.24
CA GLY A 297 -5.54 -13.49 14.15
C GLY A 297 -6.37 -12.84 13.05
N LYS A 298 -5.75 -12.42 11.93
CA LYS A 298 -6.41 -11.76 10.80
C LYS A 298 -6.49 -12.73 9.59
N PRO A 299 -7.44 -13.69 9.58
CA PRO A 299 -7.40 -14.81 8.64
C PRO A 299 -7.63 -14.43 7.18
N LYS A 300 -8.34 -13.33 6.92
CA LYS A 300 -8.71 -12.87 5.58
C LYS A 300 -7.52 -12.64 4.63
N TYR A 301 -6.34 -12.30 5.15
CA TYR A 301 -5.20 -11.92 4.32
C TYR A 301 -4.60 -13.09 3.53
N LEU A 302 -4.69 -14.33 4.04
CA LEU A 302 -4.15 -15.49 3.30
C LEU A 302 -5.05 -15.95 2.15
N ALA A 303 -6.30 -15.46 2.06
CA ALA A 303 -7.19 -15.81 0.95
C ALA A 303 -6.62 -15.35 -0.40
N ASP A 304 -5.83 -14.27 -0.42
CA ASP A 304 -5.21 -13.72 -1.63
C ASP A 304 -3.85 -14.35 -1.97
N ALA A 305 -3.34 -15.33 -1.19
CA ALA A 305 -2.06 -15.99 -1.49
C ALA A 305 -1.95 -16.54 -2.93
N PRO A 306 -2.99 -17.17 -3.52
CA PRO A 306 -2.94 -17.63 -4.91
C PRO A 306 -2.71 -16.50 -5.92
N ARG A 307 -3.16 -15.28 -5.64
CA ARG A 307 -2.99 -14.12 -6.51
C ARG A 307 -1.52 -13.77 -6.67
N PHE A 308 -0.80 -13.67 -5.55
CA PHE A 308 0.63 -13.34 -5.56
C PHE A 308 1.43 -14.41 -6.28
N LEU A 309 1.09 -15.68 -6.08
CA LEU A 309 1.74 -16.78 -6.80
C LEU A 309 1.49 -16.69 -8.30
N GLY A 310 0.29 -16.30 -8.73
CA GLY A 310 0.04 -15.99 -10.14
C GLY A 310 0.94 -14.88 -10.69
N TYR A 311 1.30 -13.87 -9.89
CA TYR A 311 2.29 -12.86 -10.31
C TYR A 311 3.70 -13.42 -10.41
N LEU A 312 4.11 -14.29 -9.47
CA LEU A 312 5.39 -15.00 -9.56
C LEU A 312 5.44 -15.86 -10.83
N ASP A 313 4.35 -16.55 -11.18
CA ASP A 313 4.25 -17.43 -12.35
C ASP A 313 4.43 -16.69 -13.68
N LEU A 314 4.03 -15.41 -13.73
CA LEU A 314 4.22 -14.56 -14.90
C LEU A 314 5.67 -14.11 -15.06
N VAL A 315 6.40 -13.96 -13.96
CA VAL A 315 7.70 -13.29 -13.91
C VAL A 315 8.87 -14.27 -13.88
N LEU A 316 8.82 -15.29 -13.01
CA LEU A 316 9.92 -16.23 -12.80
C LEU A 316 10.41 -16.90 -14.10
N PRO A 317 9.54 -17.35 -15.04
CA PRO A 317 10.01 -17.95 -16.29
C PRO A 317 10.78 -17.01 -17.20
N ARG A 318 10.67 -15.68 -17.01
CA ARG A 318 11.37 -14.67 -17.83
C ARG A 318 12.85 -14.54 -17.47
N TYR A 319 13.25 -15.02 -16.29
CA TYR A 319 14.55 -14.72 -15.68
C TYR A 319 15.23 -16.00 -15.17
N PRO A 320 16.09 -16.64 -15.99
CA PRO A 320 16.79 -17.88 -15.62
C PRO A 320 17.60 -17.77 -14.32
N GLU A 321 18.13 -16.59 -14.00
CA GLU A 321 18.86 -16.33 -12.76
C GLU A 321 17.99 -16.46 -11.49
N LEU A 322 16.67 -16.52 -11.63
CA LEU A 322 15.71 -16.76 -10.55
C LEU A 322 15.23 -18.22 -10.46
N GLN A 323 15.82 -19.14 -11.26
CA GLN A 323 15.57 -20.58 -11.13
C GLN A 323 15.62 -21.08 -9.67
N PRO A 324 16.57 -20.66 -8.81
CA PRO A 324 16.59 -21.11 -7.41
C PRO A 324 15.28 -20.84 -6.66
N LEU A 325 14.61 -19.71 -6.92
CA LEU A 325 13.31 -19.40 -6.33
C LEU A 325 12.18 -20.25 -6.94
N SER A 326 12.21 -20.45 -8.26
CA SER A 326 11.26 -21.35 -8.94
C SER A 326 11.31 -22.76 -8.34
N GLU A 327 12.51 -23.30 -8.07
CA GLU A 327 12.69 -24.60 -7.43
C GLU A 327 12.05 -24.66 -6.04
N ILE A 328 12.18 -23.60 -5.23
CA ILE A 328 11.55 -23.52 -3.90
C ILE A 328 10.03 -23.47 -4.01
N VAL A 329 9.49 -22.67 -4.95
CA VAL A 329 8.05 -22.58 -5.20
C VAL A 329 7.48 -23.93 -5.63
N GLU A 330 8.13 -24.61 -6.57
CA GLU A 330 7.71 -25.92 -7.07
C GLU A 330 7.84 -27.02 -6.00
N ARG A 331 8.90 -26.99 -5.18
CA ARG A 331 9.13 -27.99 -4.12
C ARG A 331 8.16 -27.86 -2.95
N TYR A 332 7.88 -26.63 -2.50
CA TYR A 332 7.17 -26.40 -1.24
C TYR A 332 5.78 -25.78 -1.40
N VAL A 333 5.61 -24.85 -2.35
CA VAL A 333 4.37 -24.07 -2.45
C VAL A 333 3.33 -24.80 -3.29
N ARG A 334 3.69 -25.32 -4.47
CA ARG A 334 2.73 -26.01 -5.35
C ARG A 334 2.10 -27.24 -4.71
N PRO A 335 2.85 -28.16 -4.08
CA PRO A 335 2.24 -29.35 -3.50
C PRO A 335 1.29 -28.98 -2.35
N ALA A 336 1.65 -27.98 -1.55
CA ALA A 336 0.82 -27.52 -0.44
C ALA A 336 -0.49 -26.87 -0.91
N LEU A 337 -0.48 -26.11 -2.01
CA LEU A 337 -1.69 -25.57 -2.61
C LEU A 337 -2.57 -26.67 -3.22
N ALA A 338 -1.98 -27.62 -3.94
CA ALA A 338 -2.71 -28.74 -4.53
C ALA A 338 -3.41 -29.60 -3.47
N ALA A 339 -2.72 -29.90 -2.37
CA ALA A 339 -3.28 -30.66 -1.24
C ALA A 339 -4.46 -29.93 -0.59
N ARG A 340 -4.40 -28.59 -0.49
CA ARG A 340 -5.50 -27.78 0.05
C ARG A 340 -6.71 -27.68 -0.87
N ALA A 341 -6.49 -27.61 -2.18
CA ALA A 341 -7.59 -27.62 -3.16
C ALA A 341 -8.36 -28.96 -3.17
N GLN A 342 -7.69 -30.05 -2.76
CA GLN A 342 -8.28 -31.39 -2.66
C GLN A 342 -8.88 -31.69 -1.28
N ALA A 343 -8.61 -30.87 -0.26
CA ALA A 343 -9.19 -31.04 1.06
C ALA A 343 -10.68 -30.64 1.05
N PRO A 344 -11.61 -31.49 1.53
CA PRO A 344 -13.01 -31.10 1.63
C PRO A 344 -13.15 -29.87 2.52
N ALA A 345 -13.99 -28.92 2.10
CA ALA A 345 -14.31 -27.74 2.89
C ALA A 345 -14.77 -28.20 4.27
N ARG A 346 -13.99 -27.88 5.31
CA ARG A 346 -14.39 -28.18 6.70
C ARG A 346 -15.65 -27.38 6.99
N ALA A 347 -16.74 -28.10 7.27
CA ALA A 347 -18.04 -27.58 7.66
C ALA A 347 -18.00 -26.80 8.97
#